data_AF-A0A6P0YNK5-F1
#
_entry.id   AF-A0A6P0YNK5-F1
#
_cell.length_a   1.000
_cell.length_b   1.000
_cell.length_c   1.000
_cell.angle_alpha   90.00
_cell.angle_beta   90.00
_cell.angle_gamma   90.00
#
_symmetry.space_group_name_H-M   'P 1'
#
loop_
_entity.id
_entity.type
_entity.pdbx_description
1 polymer ?
#
loop_
_entity_poly.entity_id
_entity_poly.type
_entity_poly.pdbx_seq_one_letter_code
_entity_poly.pdbx_strand_id
1 'polypeptide(L)'
;MKLINTSHTKKSRISSKNSISNEELEQRANNRKERGERCFKIFEKIRPRLIETYYNWFIAIEPESGYYLLDSDLKNLMKRIMIYYPTSQLVTYRINETGACGKI
;
A
#
# COMPACT_ATOMS: atom_id res chain seq x y z
N MET A 1 -45.43 -31.13 0.19
CA MET A 1 -44.03 -30.64 0.26
C MET A 1 -43.98 -29.26 -0.37
N LYS A 2 -43.70 -28.20 0.40
CA LYS A 2 -43.66 -26.80 -0.08
C LYS A 2 -42.25 -26.51 -0.65
N LEU A 3 -42.18 -26.08 -1.89
CA LEU A 3 -40.97 -25.52 -2.51
C LEU A 3 -40.89 -24.03 -2.14
N ILE A 4 -39.90 -23.65 -1.35
CA ILE A 4 -39.57 -22.25 -1.05
C ILE A 4 -38.55 -21.75 -2.07
N ASN A 5 -39.02 -20.96 -3.05
CA ASN A 5 -38.13 -20.18 -3.93
C ASN A 5 -37.56 -19.01 -3.12
N THR A 6 -36.28 -19.09 -2.77
CA THR A 6 -35.53 -17.97 -2.19
C THR A 6 -34.96 -17.11 -3.30
N SER A 7 -35.70 -16.07 -3.68
CA SER A 7 -35.22 -15.01 -4.57
C SER A 7 -34.00 -14.32 -3.95
N HIS A 8 -32.80 -14.58 -4.49
CA HIS A 8 -31.60 -13.84 -4.16
C HIS A 8 -31.79 -12.36 -4.53
N THR A 9 -32.09 -11.52 -3.53
CA THR A 9 -32.03 -10.07 -3.69
C THR A 9 -30.57 -9.66 -3.87
N LYS A 10 -30.20 -9.37 -5.12
CA LYS A 10 -28.92 -8.70 -5.43
C LYS A 10 -28.93 -7.36 -4.70
N LYS A 11 -28.23 -7.26 -3.57
CA LYS A 11 -27.91 -5.98 -2.92
C LYS A 11 -27.14 -5.14 -3.93
N SER A 12 -27.83 -4.21 -4.59
CA SER A 12 -27.20 -3.17 -5.40
C SER A 12 -26.27 -2.39 -4.48
N ARG A 13 -25.00 -2.21 -4.87
CA ARG A 13 -24.11 -1.27 -4.18
C ARG A 13 -24.74 0.11 -4.34
N ILE A 14 -25.26 0.67 -3.25
CA ILE A 14 -25.60 2.09 -3.20
C ILE A 14 -24.25 2.81 -3.16
N SER A 15 -23.69 3.10 -4.34
CA SER A 15 -22.54 3.98 -4.45
C SER A 15 -23.05 5.39 -4.22
N SER A 16 -22.91 5.91 -3.00
CA SER A 16 -23.06 7.34 -2.75
C SER A 16 -22.11 8.05 -3.71
N LYS A 17 -22.67 8.70 -4.73
CA LYS A 17 -21.94 9.41 -5.78
C LYS A 17 -21.44 10.73 -5.19
N ASN A 18 -20.51 10.67 -4.25
CA ASN A 18 -19.64 11.81 -4.00
C ASN A 18 -18.66 11.84 -5.17
N SER A 19 -19.03 12.54 -6.23
CA SER A 19 -18.13 12.86 -7.33
C SER A 19 -17.01 13.72 -6.77
N ILE A 20 -15.83 13.13 -6.58
CA ILE A 20 -14.61 13.86 -6.21
C ILE A 20 -14.33 14.87 -7.33
N SER A 21 -14.06 16.13 -6.99
CA SER A 21 -13.72 17.16 -7.97
C SER A 21 -12.39 16.83 -8.66
N ASN A 22 -12.17 17.33 -9.88
CA ASN A 22 -10.88 17.19 -10.57
C ASN A 22 -9.74 17.76 -9.72
N GLU A 23 -9.96 18.90 -9.07
CA GLU A 23 -8.97 19.54 -8.19
C GLU A 23 -8.58 18.63 -7.00
N GLU A 24 -9.56 17.97 -6.37
CA GLU A 24 -9.28 17.01 -5.30
C GLU A 24 -8.52 15.77 -5.81
N LEU A 25 -8.81 15.31 -7.03
CA LEU A 25 -8.08 14.19 -7.63
C LEU A 25 -6.62 14.58 -7.91
N GLU A 26 -6.40 15.76 -8.46
CA GLU A 26 -5.06 16.31 -8.72
C GLU A 26 -4.28 16.47 -7.43
N GLN A 27 -4.89 17.01 -6.38
CA GLN A 27 -4.26 17.14 -5.07
C GLN A 27 -3.90 15.78 -4.47
N ARG A 28 -4.79 14.79 -4.57
CA ARG A 28 -4.51 13.41 -4.12
C ARG A 28 -3.37 12.77 -4.92
N ALA A 29 -3.31 13.00 -6.22
CA ALA A 29 -2.23 12.50 -7.07
C ALA A 29 -0.89 13.15 -6.70
N ASN A 30 -0.87 14.47 -6.50
CA ASN A 30 0.33 15.19 -6.10
C ASN A 30 0.85 14.73 -4.73
N ASN A 31 -0.04 14.61 -3.74
CA ASN A 31 0.30 14.12 -2.40
C ASN A 31 0.85 12.67 -2.43
N ARG A 32 0.30 11.82 -3.31
CA ARG A 32 0.81 10.45 -3.50
C ARG A 32 2.21 10.46 -4.14
N LYS A 33 2.42 11.30 -5.15
CA LYS A 33 3.70 11.42 -5.86
C LYS A 33 4.78 11.94 -4.91
N GLU A 34 4.53 13.05 -4.22
CA GLU A 34 5.47 13.67 -3.30
C GLU A 34 5.89 12.69 -2.18
N ARG A 35 4.91 12.02 -1.56
CA ARG A 35 5.18 10.98 -0.57
C ARG A 35 6.00 9.83 -1.16
N GLY A 36 5.65 9.36 -2.36
CA GLY A 36 6.38 8.32 -3.06
C GLY A 36 7.85 8.71 -3.27
N GLU A 37 8.11 9.92 -3.76
CA GLU A 37 9.45 10.45 -3.98
C GLU A 37 10.28 10.54 -2.69
N ARG A 38 9.68 11.02 -1.59
CA ARG A 38 10.34 11.07 -0.27
C ARG A 38 10.74 9.66 0.20
N CYS A 39 9.79 8.73 0.22
CA CYS A 39 10.07 7.35 0.64
C CYS A 39 11.08 6.66 -0.30
N PHE A 40 11.03 6.94 -1.61
CA PHE A 40 11.93 6.33 -2.59
C PHE A 40 13.38 6.77 -2.35
N LYS A 41 13.63 8.06 -2.07
CA LYS A 41 14.98 8.55 -1.70
C LYS A 41 15.54 7.85 -0.46
N ILE A 42 14.70 7.50 0.50
CA ILE A 42 15.10 6.75 1.69
C ILE A 42 15.41 5.30 1.30
N PHE A 43 14.51 4.68 0.53
CA PHE A 43 14.68 3.31 0.03
C PHE A 43 16.01 3.14 -0.71
N GLU A 44 16.33 4.03 -1.65
CA GLU A 44 17.55 3.93 -2.46
C GLU A 44 18.83 3.96 -1.62
N LYS A 45 18.84 4.70 -0.51
CA LYS A 45 19.99 4.77 0.39
C LYS A 45 20.20 3.46 1.17
N ILE A 46 19.12 2.80 1.57
CA ILE A 46 19.18 1.59 2.41
C ILE A 46 19.18 0.29 1.58
N ARG A 47 18.69 0.33 0.34
CA ARG A 47 18.54 -0.84 -0.54
C ARG A 47 19.84 -1.62 -0.75
N PRO A 48 21.00 -1.01 -1.05
CA PRO A 48 22.23 -1.76 -1.29
C PRO A 48 22.66 -2.61 -0.10
N ARG A 49 22.37 -2.16 1.12
CA ARG A 49 22.66 -2.93 2.35
C ARG A 49 21.63 -4.03 2.60
N LEU A 50 20.36 -3.77 2.29
CA LEU A 50 19.29 -4.72 2.57
C LEU A 50 19.18 -5.82 1.50
N ILE A 51 19.60 -5.55 0.27
CA ILE A 51 19.50 -6.51 -0.83
C ILE A 51 20.36 -7.76 -0.63
N GLU A 52 21.48 -7.64 0.10
CA GLU A 52 22.38 -8.76 0.39
C GLU A 52 21.73 -9.82 1.30
N THR A 53 20.89 -9.39 2.26
CA THR A 53 20.31 -10.27 3.28
C THR A 53 18.82 -10.53 3.08
N TYR A 54 18.10 -9.58 2.48
CA TYR A 54 16.64 -9.57 2.40
C TYR A 54 16.14 -9.50 0.96
N TYR A 55 16.88 -10.10 0.02
CA TYR A 55 16.45 -10.16 -1.38
C TYR A 55 15.03 -10.72 -1.50
N ASN A 56 14.20 -10.07 -2.32
CA ASN A 56 12.78 -10.35 -2.55
C ASN A 56 11.83 -10.12 -1.36
N TRP A 57 12.30 -9.65 -0.21
CA TRP A 57 11.43 -9.26 0.90
C TRP A 57 10.70 -7.95 0.60
N PHE A 58 9.66 -7.68 1.37
CA PHE A 58 8.90 -6.44 1.32
C PHE A 58 9.38 -5.49 2.42
N ILE A 59 9.45 -4.21 2.08
CA ILE A 59 9.79 -3.13 3.01
C ILE A 59 8.70 -2.07 2.98
N ALA A 60 8.27 -1.60 4.15
CA ALA A 60 7.40 -0.44 4.30
C ALA A 60 8.19 0.69 4.93
N ILE A 61 8.24 1.85 4.29
CA ILE A 61 9.03 3.01 4.74
C ILE A 61 8.10 4.13 5.15
N GLU A 62 8.38 4.69 6.33
CA GLU A 62 7.74 5.90 6.83
C GLU A 62 8.51 7.15 6.34
N PRO A 63 7.82 8.12 5.69
CA PRO A 63 8.47 9.22 4.98
C PRO A 63 9.25 10.22 5.85
N GLU A 64 8.88 10.42 7.12
CA GLU A 64 9.42 11.51 7.95
C GLU A 64 10.58 11.06 8.85
N SER A 65 10.45 9.87 9.45
CA SER A 65 11.40 9.30 10.42
C SER A 65 12.44 8.39 9.76
N GLY A 66 12.15 7.85 8.58
CA GLY A 66 12.98 6.82 7.95
C GLY A 66 12.92 5.46 8.65
N TYR A 67 12.02 5.26 9.62
CA TYR A 67 11.73 3.92 10.14
C TYR A 67 11.13 3.06 9.04
N TYR A 68 11.46 1.77 9.09
CA TYR A 68 10.96 0.82 8.14
C TYR A 68 10.64 -0.52 8.78
N LEU A 69 9.65 -1.20 8.20
CA LEU A 69 9.26 -2.56 8.55
C LEU A 69 9.70 -3.51 7.42
N LEU A 70 10.18 -4.70 7.78
CA LEU A 70 10.56 -5.76 6.86
C LEU A 70 9.73 -7.00 7.11
N ASP A 71 9.29 -7.65 6.04
CA ASP A 71 8.70 -8.98 6.09
C ASP A 71 8.89 -9.68 4.75
N SER A 72 9.08 -11.00 4.75
CA SER A 72 9.15 -11.79 3.52
C SER A 72 7.77 -11.96 2.88
N ASP A 73 6.69 -11.81 3.65
CA ASP A 73 5.31 -11.88 3.18
C ASP A 73 4.61 -10.52 3.27
N LEU A 74 4.04 -10.09 2.14
CA LEU A 74 3.35 -8.80 2.04
C LEU A 74 2.15 -8.70 2.98
N LYS A 75 1.40 -9.79 3.21
CA LYS A 75 0.21 -9.74 4.09
C LYS A 75 0.63 -9.55 5.53
N ASN A 76 1.71 -10.20 5.97
CA ASN A 76 2.27 -9.99 7.29
C ASN A 76 2.83 -8.58 7.46
N LEU A 77 3.52 -8.05 6.45
CA LEU A 77 3.95 -6.64 6.45
C LEU A 77 2.76 -5.70 6.62
N MET A 78 1.68 -5.89 5.85
CA MET A 78 0.47 -5.05 5.94
C MET A 78 -0.19 -5.12 7.31
N LYS A 79 -0.28 -6.31 7.93
CA LYS A 79 -0.78 -6.44 9.31
C LYS A 79 0.07 -5.64 10.29
N ARG A 80 1.40 -5.69 10.16
CA ARG A 80 2.32 -4.91 11.02
C ARG A 80 2.12 -3.40 10.81
N ILE A 81 1.97 -2.94 9.56
CA ILE A 81 1.67 -1.53 9.27
C ILE A 81 0.39 -1.10 9.98
N MET A 82 -0.68 -1.89 9.89
CA MET A 82 -1.95 -1.56 10.57
C MET A 82 -1.82 -1.50 12.10
N ILE A 83 -0.91 -2.25 12.70
CA ILE A 83 -0.69 -2.28 14.15
C ILE A 83 0.19 -1.11 14.60
N TYR A 84 1.35 -0.92 13.97
CA TYR A 84 2.36 0.05 14.43
C TYR A 84 2.13 1.45 13.86
N TYR A 85 1.47 1.55 12.71
CA TYR A 85 1.30 2.78 11.94
C TYR A 85 -0.14 2.93 11.43
N PRO A 86 -1.16 2.90 12.32
CA PRO A 86 -2.57 2.85 11.92
C PRO A 86 -3.04 4.07 11.10
N THR A 87 -2.38 5.23 11.29
CA THR A 87 -2.72 6.48 10.61
C THR A 87 -1.63 6.93 9.63
N SER A 88 -0.44 6.33 9.69
CA SER A 88 0.68 6.77 8.88
C SER A 88 0.60 6.20 7.47
N GLN A 89 1.00 7.05 6.54
CA GLN A 89 0.89 6.81 5.12
C GLN A 89 2.21 6.23 4.60
N LEU A 90 2.52 4.97 4.95
CA LEU A 90 3.74 4.30 4.51
C LEU A 90 3.68 3.93 3.02
N VAL A 91 4.84 3.85 2.38
CA VAL A 91 5.00 3.33 1.02
C VAL A 91 5.73 2.00 1.08
N THR A 92 5.22 1.02 0.32
CA THR A 92 5.79 -0.33 0.28
C THR A 92 6.58 -0.56 -0.99
N TYR A 93 7.74 -1.20 -0.85
CA TYR A 93 8.63 -1.58 -1.94
C TYR A 93 9.01 -3.05 -1.81
N ARG A 94 9.56 -3.61 -2.88
CA ARG A 94 10.23 -4.90 -2.84
C ARG A 94 11.73 -4.68 -2.84
N ILE A 95 12.45 -5.39 -2.00
CA ILE A 95 13.91 -5.36 -1.96
C ILE A 95 14.43 -6.21 -3.12
N ASN A 96 14.65 -5.56 -4.25
CA ASN A 96 15.28 -6.10 -5.45
C ASN A 96 16.05 -4.96 -6.15
N GLU A 97 16.56 -5.20 -7.35
CA GLU A 97 17.37 -4.23 -8.11
C GLU A 97 16.59 -2.95 -8.44
N THR A 98 15.27 -3.03 -8.59
CA THR A 98 14.42 -1.96 -9.10
C THR A 98 13.53 -1.30 -8.04
N GLY A 99 13.35 -1.94 -6.88
CA GLY A 99 12.33 -1.55 -5.90
C GLY A 99 10.90 -1.96 -6.27
N ALA A 100 10.70 -2.53 -7.45
CA ALA A 100 9.37 -2.79 -7.98
C ALA A 100 8.72 -3.97 -7.25
N CYS A 101 7.58 -3.70 -6.62
CA CYS A 101 6.57 -4.72 -6.36
C CYS A 101 5.98 -5.06 -7.72
N GLY A 102 6.18 -6.29 -8.21
CA GLY A 102 5.96 -6.67 -9.62
C GLY A 102 4.67 -6.13 -10.26
N LYS A 103 4.66 -6.01 -11.60
CA LYS A 103 3.42 -5.73 -12.32
C LYS A 103 2.47 -6.91 -12.13
N ILE A 104 1.26 -6.63 -11.63
CA ILE A 104 0.13 -7.56 -11.68
C ILE A 104 -0.27 -7.75 -13.14
#